data_AF-W0ABJ4-F1
#
_entry.id   AF-W0ABJ4-F1
#
_cell.length_a   1.000
_cell.length_b   1.000
_cell.length_c   1.000
_cell.angle_alpha   90.00
_cell.angle_beta   90.00
_cell.angle_gamma   90.00
#
_symmetry.space_group_name_H-M   'P 1'
#
loop_
_entity.id
_entity.type
_entity.pdbx_description
1 polymer ?
#
loop_
_entity_poly.entity_id
_entity_poly.type
_entity_poly.pdbx_seq_one_letter_code
_entity_poly.pdbx_strand_id
1 'polypeptide(L)'
;MTDDKMNVQALLGKSADADFLREMIGFAAQRLMDLEVSGLTGAGYGEKSTERLAQRNGYRERDWETRAGTVELRIPKLRKGSYFPGFLEPRRMAEKALTAVIQEAYIQGGACQGSGDA
;
A
#
# COMPACT_ATOMS: atom_id res chain seq x y z
N MET A 1 4.11 12.26 40.56
CA MET A 1 2.97 11.49 40.03
C MET A 1 2.44 12.22 38.79
N THR A 2 3.27 12.32 37.75
CA THR A 2 3.00 13.16 36.56
C THR A 2 3.69 12.63 35.30
N ASP A 3 4.03 11.33 35.27
CA ASP A 3 4.60 10.67 34.08
C ASP A 3 3.54 9.98 33.21
N ASP A 4 2.37 9.63 33.76
CA ASP A 4 1.34 8.89 32.99
C ASP A 4 0.69 9.72 31.88
N LYS A 5 0.46 11.03 32.10
CA LYS A 5 -0.19 11.90 31.10
C LYS A 5 0.70 12.17 29.87
N MET A 6 2.02 12.11 30.02
CA MET A 6 2.97 12.31 28.91
C MET A 6 3.13 11.05 28.03
N ASN A 7 2.66 9.89 28.51
CA ASN A 7 2.77 8.64 27.76
C ASN A 7 1.53 8.35 26.90
N VAL A 8 0.32 8.66 27.37
CA VAL A 8 -0.92 8.36 26.61
C VAL A 8 -1.01 9.11 25.29
N GLN A 9 -0.65 10.40 25.25
CA GLN A 9 -0.68 11.18 24.00
C GLN A 9 0.39 10.70 23.01
N ALA A 10 1.59 10.36 23.50
CA ALA A 10 2.65 9.79 22.67
C ALA A 10 2.31 8.38 22.16
N LEU A 11 1.59 7.58 22.95
CA LEU A 11 1.08 6.28 22.52
C LEU A 11 0.00 6.43 21.44
N LEU A 12 -0.95 7.36 21.64
CA LEU A 12 -2.01 7.65 20.67
C LEU A 12 -1.45 8.19 19.35
N GLY A 13 -0.43 9.06 19.40
CA GLY A 13 0.25 9.53 18.18
C GLY A 13 0.91 8.38 17.42
N LYS A 14 1.66 7.52 18.13
CA LYS A 14 2.28 6.33 17.52
C LYS A 14 1.29 5.34 16.94
N SER A 15 0.13 5.14 17.57
CA SER A 15 -0.91 4.27 17.02
C SER A 15 -1.55 4.88 15.78
N ALA A 16 -1.85 6.18 15.79
CA ALA A 16 -2.41 6.88 14.63
C ALA A 16 -1.44 6.88 13.44
N ASP A 17 -0.14 7.06 13.69
CA ASP A 17 0.91 7.00 12.66
C ASP A 17 1.02 5.57 12.08
N ALA A 18 0.96 4.53 12.91
CA ALA A 18 1.00 3.14 12.45
C ALA A 18 -0.24 2.77 11.63
N ASP A 19 -1.43 3.22 12.06
CA ASP A 19 -2.69 3.03 11.34
C ASP A 19 -2.64 3.73 9.96
N PHE A 20 -2.16 4.97 9.92
CA PHE A 20 -2.01 5.72 8.68
C PHE A 20 -0.99 5.08 7.72
N LEU A 21 0.16 4.64 8.25
CA LEU A 21 1.16 3.90 7.46
C LEU A 21 0.57 2.59 6.91
N ARG A 22 -0.19 1.84 7.71
CA ARG A 22 -0.87 0.61 7.29
C ARG A 22 -1.83 0.88 6.13
N GLU A 23 -2.66 1.92 6.23
CA GLU A 23 -3.60 2.32 5.17
C GLU A 23 -2.88 2.72 3.88
N MET A 24 -1.82 3.54 3.98
CA MET A 24 -1.03 3.94 2.81
C MET A 24 -0.33 2.76 2.14
N ILE A 25 0.23 1.83 2.93
CA ILE A 25 0.84 0.60 2.40
C ILE A 25 -0.21 -0.22 1.66
N GLY A 26 -1.39 -0.40 2.24
CA GLY A 26 -2.51 -1.10 1.58
C GLY A 26 -2.93 -0.44 0.28
N PHE A 27 -3.07 0.89 0.28
CA PHE A 27 -3.40 1.65 -0.92
C PHE A 27 -2.34 1.51 -2.02
N ALA A 28 -1.06 1.71 -1.68
CA ALA A 28 0.06 1.60 -2.60
C ALA A 28 0.18 0.18 -3.17
N ALA A 29 0.07 -0.84 -2.32
CA ALA A 29 0.08 -2.24 -2.74
C ALA A 29 -1.06 -2.56 -3.71
N GLN A 30 -2.28 -2.09 -3.42
CA GLN A 30 -3.43 -2.31 -4.30
C GLN A 30 -3.23 -1.65 -5.67
N ARG A 31 -2.71 -0.43 -5.71
CA ARG A 31 -2.41 0.28 -6.96
C ARG A 31 -1.30 -0.38 -7.76
N LEU A 32 -0.25 -0.84 -7.09
CA LEU A 32 0.83 -1.58 -7.74
C LEU A 32 0.29 -2.87 -8.37
N MET A 33 -0.57 -3.61 -7.65
CA MET A 33 -1.21 -4.79 -8.21
C MET A 33 -2.12 -4.49 -9.40
N ASP A 34 -2.79 -3.34 -9.40
CA ASP A 34 -3.60 -2.90 -10.54
C ASP A 34 -2.75 -2.61 -11.78
N LEU A 35 -1.61 -1.99 -11.59
CA LEU A 35 -0.68 -1.67 -12.67
C LEU A 35 -0.01 -2.94 -13.25
N GLU A 36 0.50 -3.83 -12.39
CA GLU A 36 1.10 -5.10 -12.81
C GLU A 36 0.10 -5.94 -13.60
N VAL A 37 -1.14 -6.06 -13.10
CA VAL A 37 -2.16 -6.85 -13.79
C VAL A 37 -2.59 -6.19 -15.10
N SER A 38 -2.71 -4.86 -15.16
CA SER A 38 -3.04 -4.18 -16.41
C SER A 38 -1.98 -4.43 -17.49
N GLY A 39 -0.70 -4.46 -17.11
CA GLY A 39 0.40 -4.87 -17.98
C GLY A 39 0.28 -6.33 -18.43
N LEU A 40 -0.04 -7.26 -17.52
CA LEU A 40 -0.25 -8.68 -17.86
C LEU A 40 -1.48 -8.90 -18.76
N THR A 41 -2.56 -8.14 -18.57
CA THR A 41 -3.77 -8.26 -19.39
C THR A 41 -3.67 -7.50 -20.71
N GLY A 42 -2.64 -6.68 -20.91
CA GLY A 42 -2.47 -5.81 -22.08
C GLY A 42 -3.54 -4.72 -22.21
N ALA A 43 -4.24 -4.43 -21.11
CA ALA A 43 -5.37 -3.51 -21.09
C ALA A 43 -5.70 -3.11 -19.65
N GLY A 44 -6.08 -1.85 -19.45
CA GLY A 44 -6.57 -1.36 -18.16
C GLY A 44 -7.89 -2.01 -17.75
N TYR A 45 -8.26 -1.82 -16.48
CA TYR A 45 -9.54 -2.29 -15.95
C TYR A 45 -10.71 -1.59 -16.66
N GLY A 46 -11.60 -2.38 -17.28
CA GLY A 46 -12.78 -1.87 -18.00
C GLY A 46 -12.50 -1.29 -19.39
N GLU A 47 -11.23 -1.20 -19.80
CA GLU A 47 -10.86 -0.69 -21.12
C GLU A 47 -11.31 -1.65 -22.23
N LYS A 48 -11.73 -1.16 -23.40
CA LYS A 48 -12.01 -2.02 -24.55
C LYS A 48 -10.77 -2.06 -25.43
N SER A 49 -9.97 -3.11 -25.28
CA SER A 49 -8.79 -3.35 -26.12
C SER A 49 -8.96 -4.67 -26.87
N THR A 50 -8.65 -4.65 -28.17
CA THR A 50 -8.60 -5.84 -29.04
C THR A 50 -7.39 -6.72 -28.72
N GLU A 51 -6.37 -6.17 -28.06
CA GLU A 51 -5.14 -6.86 -27.66
C GLU A 51 -5.24 -7.49 -26.26
N ARG A 52 -6.41 -7.42 -25.61
CA ARG A 52 -6.61 -7.95 -24.26
C ARG A 52 -6.35 -9.45 -24.20
N LEU A 53 -5.36 -9.84 -23.39
CA LEU A 53 -4.92 -11.23 -23.22
C LEU A 53 -5.74 -12.00 -22.18
N ALA A 54 -6.17 -11.34 -21.11
CA ALA A 54 -6.94 -11.95 -20.04
C ALA A 54 -7.91 -10.95 -19.38
N GLN A 55 -8.95 -11.48 -18.74
CA GLN A 55 -9.92 -10.70 -17.96
C GLN A 55 -9.73 -10.97 -16.46
N ARG A 56 -9.97 -9.93 -15.66
CA ARG A 56 -10.01 -10.01 -14.20
C ARG A 56 -11.35 -10.63 -13.74
N ASN A 57 -11.32 -11.50 -12.73
CA ASN A 57 -12.51 -12.17 -12.20
C ASN A 57 -12.54 -12.12 -10.66
N GLY A 58 -12.82 -10.93 -10.14
CA GLY A 58 -12.86 -10.70 -8.69
C GLY A 58 -11.48 -10.73 -8.04
N TYR A 59 -11.49 -10.92 -6.72
CA TYR A 59 -10.31 -10.81 -5.86
C TYR A 59 -10.18 -12.04 -4.95
N ARG A 60 -8.96 -12.31 -4.47
CA ARG A 60 -8.70 -13.13 -3.28
C ARG A 60 -8.25 -12.19 -2.17
N GLU A 61 -8.84 -12.35 -1.00
CA GLU A 61 -8.38 -11.67 0.21
C GLU A 61 -7.16 -12.42 0.74
N ARG A 62 -6.18 -11.64 1.20
CA ARG A 62 -4.98 -12.17 1.84
C ARG A 62 -4.42 -11.16 2.81
N ASP A 63 -4.13 -11.63 4.01
CA ASP A 63 -3.45 -10.83 5.02
C ASP A 63 -1.96 -10.74 4.70
N TRP A 64 -1.45 -9.52 4.76
CA TRP A 64 -0.04 -9.22 4.64
C TRP A 64 0.46 -8.63 5.95
N GLU A 65 1.26 -9.41 6.67
CA GLU A 65 1.93 -8.94 7.87
C GLU A 65 3.05 -7.99 7.49
N THR A 66 2.94 -6.75 7.97
CA THR A 66 3.98 -5.72 7.83
C THR A 66 4.36 -5.18 9.20
N ARG A 67 5.47 -4.43 9.27
CA ARG A 67 5.88 -3.74 10.51
C ARG A 67 4.86 -2.72 11.02
N ALA A 68 4.01 -2.17 10.14
CA ALA A 68 2.94 -1.25 10.49
C ALA A 68 1.64 -1.97 10.92
N GLY A 69 1.65 -3.32 10.93
CA GLY A 69 0.49 -4.16 11.23
C GLY A 69 0.03 -5.00 10.04
N THR A 70 -1.08 -5.71 10.23
CA THR A 70 -1.66 -6.58 9.21
C THR A 70 -2.45 -5.76 8.19
N VAL A 71 -2.05 -5.82 6.92
CA VAL A 71 -2.75 -5.17 5.81
C VAL A 71 -3.59 -6.20 5.07
N GLU A 72 -4.90 -5.97 4.96
CA GLU A 72 -5.78 -6.79 4.14
C GLU A 72 -5.59 -6.45 2.65
N LEU A 73 -5.07 -7.39 1.87
CA LEU A 73 -4.87 -7.21 0.44
C LEU A 73 -5.96 -7.91 -0.37
N ARG A 74 -6.43 -7.23 -1.43
CA ARG A 74 -7.35 -7.79 -2.43
C ARG A 74 -6.57 -8.11 -3.70
N ILE A 75 -5.98 -9.29 -3.74
CA ILE A 75 -5.16 -9.70 -4.88
C ILE A 75 -6.10 -10.04 -6.06
N PRO A 76 -5.94 -9.38 -7.23
CA PRO A 76 -6.78 -9.63 -8.39
C PRO A 76 -6.66 -11.08 -8.90
N LYS A 77 -7.80 -11.68 -9.25
CA LYS A 77 -7.84 -12.99 -9.92
C LYS A 77 -7.93 -12.80 -11.43
N LEU A 78 -7.17 -13.60 -12.19
CA LEU A 78 -7.24 -13.64 -13.65
C LEU A 78 -8.03 -14.87 -14.11
N ARG A 79 -8.80 -14.74 -15.20
CA ARG A 79 -9.50 -15.88 -15.83
C ARG A 79 -8.54 -16.85 -16.54
N LYS A 80 -7.40 -16.33 -17.01
CA LYS A 80 -6.33 -17.09 -17.66
C LYS A 80 -5.01 -16.67 -17.03
N GLY A 81 -4.23 -17.66 -16.60
CA GLY A 81 -2.98 -17.45 -15.86
C GLY A 81 -3.18 -17.26 -14.35
N SER A 82 -2.06 -17.23 -13.62
CA SER A 82 -2.03 -16.92 -12.19
C SER A 82 -1.27 -15.62 -11.99
N TYR A 83 -1.81 -14.73 -11.16
CA TYR A 83 -1.13 -13.51 -10.74
C TYR A 83 -0.71 -13.66 -9.28
N PHE A 84 0.56 -13.36 -9.00
CA PHE A 84 1.08 -13.28 -7.65
C PHE A 84 1.95 -12.02 -7.53
N PRO A 85 1.62 -11.10 -6.61
CA PRO A 85 2.38 -9.87 -6.47
C PRO A 85 3.80 -10.17 -5.98
N GLY A 86 4.80 -9.60 -6.65
CA GLY A 86 6.21 -9.86 -6.34
C GLY A 86 6.63 -9.34 -4.95
N PHE A 87 5.93 -8.37 -4.39
CA PHE A 87 6.23 -7.85 -3.04
C PHE A 87 5.85 -8.80 -1.90
N LEU A 88 5.05 -9.84 -2.16
CA LEU A 88 4.76 -10.91 -1.19
C LEU A 88 5.79 -12.04 -1.21
N GLU A 89 6.82 -11.96 -2.06
CA GLU A 89 7.88 -12.98 -2.09
C GLU A 89 8.81 -12.83 -0.87
N PRO A 90 9.04 -13.89 -0.07
CA PRO A 90 9.84 -13.83 1.16
C PRO A 90 11.28 -13.32 0.99
N ARG A 91 11.79 -13.25 -0.25
CA ARG A 91 13.18 -12.88 -0.58
C ARG A 91 13.31 -11.49 -1.20
N ARG A 92 12.23 -10.72 -1.39
CA ARG A 92 12.30 -9.36 -1.99
C ARG A 92 12.25 -8.28 -0.91
N MET A 93 13.19 -7.33 -0.98
CA MET A 93 13.28 -6.09 -0.17
C MET A 93 12.12 -5.10 -0.38
N ALA A 94 10.95 -5.56 -0.84
CA ALA A 94 9.86 -4.69 -1.28
C ALA A 94 9.22 -3.92 -0.12
N GLU A 95 9.09 -4.54 1.06
CA GLU A 95 8.53 -3.87 2.24
C GLU A 95 9.39 -2.67 2.67
N LYS A 96 10.72 -2.81 2.72
CA LYS A 96 11.63 -1.70 3.08
C LYS A 96 11.58 -0.56 2.08
N ALA A 97 11.55 -0.88 0.78
CA ALA A 97 11.50 0.14 -0.26
C ALA A 97 10.16 0.88 -0.25
N LEU A 98 9.05 0.18 -0.03
CA LEU A 98 7.72 0.77 0.02
C LEU A 98 7.56 1.65 1.28
N THR A 99 7.98 1.17 2.45
CA THR A 99 7.97 1.96 3.69
C THR A 99 8.87 3.19 3.56
N ALA A 100 10.05 3.07 2.95
CA ALA A 100 10.95 4.21 2.76
C ALA A 100 10.36 5.26 1.80
N VAL A 101 9.76 4.84 0.68
CA VAL A 101 9.09 5.77 -0.26
C VAL A 101 7.92 6.46 0.39
N ILE A 102 7.15 5.74 1.20
CA ILE A 102 6.01 6.28 1.95
C ILE A 102 6.47 7.25 3.05
N GLN A 103 7.54 6.92 3.78
CA GLN A 103 8.15 7.80 4.78
C GLN A 103 8.69 9.09 4.13
N GLU A 104 9.39 8.98 3.00
CA GLU A 104 9.89 10.14 2.26
C GLU A 104 8.73 11.03 1.77
N ALA A 105 7.66 10.43 1.24
CA ALA A 105 6.47 11.15 0.81
C ALA A 105 5.74 11.83 1.97
N TYR A 106 5.71 11.24 3.16
CA TYR A 106 5.14 11.86 4.36
C TYR A 106 5.98 13.05 4.84
N ILE A 107 7.31 12.90 4.88
CA ILE A 107 8.25 13.96 5.25
C ILE A 107 8.14 15.14 4.27
N GLN A 108 8.06 14.86 2.97
CA GLN A 108 7.89 15.89 1.93
C GLN A 108 6.48 16.49 1.90
N GLY A 109 5.44 15.70 2.17
CA GLY A 109 4.04 16.19 2.22
C GLY A 109 3.74 17.09 3.42
N GLY A 110 4.46 16.91 4.55
CA GLY A 110 4.35 17.78 5.72
C GLY A 110 5.03 19.15 5.57
N ALA A 111 5.93 19.31 4.60
CA ALA A 111 6.69 20.54 4.39
C ALA A 111 5.87 21.70 3.77
N CYS A 112 4.65 21.45 3.28
CA CYS A 112 3.80 22.49 2.68
C CYS A 112 2.93 23.27 3.69
N GLN A 113 2.94 22.93 4.99
CA GLN A 113 2.12 23.61 5.99
C GLN A 113 2.89 24.63 6.85
N GLY A 114 3.82 25.36 6.24
CA GLY A 114 4.64 26.34 6.96
C GLY A 114 5.51 27.23 6.08
N SER A 115 4.92 27.96 5.13
CA SER A 115 5.59 29.13 4.55
C SER A 115 4.55 30.18 4.18
N GLY A 116 4.24 31.05 5.14
CA GLY A 116 3.31 32.16 4.96
C GLY A 116 3.37 33.18 6.09
N ASP A 117 4.56 33.50 6.58
CA ASP A 117 4.82 34.71 7.37
C ASP A 117 5.80 35.60 6.59
N ALA A 118 5.28 36.67 5.99
CA ALA A 118 5.91 37.99 5.77
C ALA A 118 4.93 38.93 5.04
#